data_AF-A0A3Q2YSG5-F1
#
_entry.id   AF-A0A3Q2YSG5-F1
#
_cell.length_a   1.000
_cell.length_b   1.000
_cell.length_c   1.000
_cell.angle_alpha   90.00
_cell.angle_beta   90.00
_cell.angle_gamma   90.00
#
_symmetry.space_group_name_H-M   'P 1'
#
loop_
_entity.id
_entity.type
_entity.pdbx_description
1 polymer ?
#
loop_
_entity_poly.entity_id
_entity_poly.type
_entity_poly.pdbx_seq_one_letter_code
_entity_poly.pdbx_strand_id
1 'polypeptide(L)'
;MKFQLLLPLTIALTVALVVVIKSRKQEHDKVDKRNKFESMKLRVTNDVVGEYQTEKISLENHIESAQKEEKMLRTDAESCEQKVLKKKKEVEACQGAVKSVKNGVAGLEGQLRNLHGKTSKEKESWIAKLESLKKELQEPSAVCAFLKKGAHSASKLCNNQPEAKGEVPSTKQPKAEDSLAQKPKAENPKAQKPKAKAPKRIAKG
;
A
#
# COMPACT_ATOMS: atom_id res chain seq x y z
N MET A 1 -117.78 -11.50 50.19
CA MET A 1 -116.52 -12.01 50.77
C MET A 1 -115.39 -12.27 49.76
N LYS A 2 -115.57 -12.15 48.43
CA LYS A 2 -114.50 -12.45 47.45
C LYS A 2 -113.42 -11.35 47.29
N PHE A 3 -113.75 -10.09 47.61
CA PHE A 3 -112.83 -8.95 47.47
C PHE A 3 -111.77 -8.83 48.59
N GLN A 4 -111.97 -9.46 49.75
CA GLN A 4 -111.01 -9.41 50.86
C GLN A 4 -109.76 -10.29 50.61
N LEU A 5 -109.84 -11.31 49.75
CA LEU A 5 -108.71 -12.18 49.37
C LEU A 5 -107.95 -11.70 48.11
N LEU A 6 -108.58 -10.89 47.27
CA LEU A 6 -108.01 -10.43 46.00
C LEU A 6 -106.93 -9.35 46.21
N LEU A 7 -107.16 -8.43 47.15
CA LEU A 7 -106.23 -7.35 47.49
C LEU A 7 -104.88 -7.84 48.05
N PRO A 8 -104.81 -8.74 49.05
CA PRO A 8 -103.52 -9.25 49.52
C PRO A 8 -102.79 -10.08 48.46
N LEU A 9 -103.52 -10.78 47.58
CA LEU A 9 -102.92 -11.58 46.51
C LEU A 9 -102.25 -10.70 45.44
N THR A 10 -102.88 -9.59 45.03
CA THR A 10 -102.26 -8.66 44.08
C THR A 10 -101.03 -7.98 44.69
N ILE A 11 -101.09 -7.58 45.96
CA ILE A 11 -99.93 -7.02 46.68
C ILE A 11 -98.78 -8.04 46.71
N ALA A 12 -99.03 -9.29 47.08
CA ALA A 12 -98.02 -10.35 47.08
C ALA A 12 -97.40 -10.55 45.69
N LEU A 13 -98.21 -10.53 44.63
CA LEU A 13 -97.73 -10.64 43.25
C LEU A 13 -96.84 -9.46 42.84
N THR A 14 -97.18 -8.22 43.22
CA THR A 14 -96.35 -7.04 42.94
C THR A 14 -95.01 -7.10 43.65
N VAL A 15 -94.97 -7.54 44.91
CA VAL A 15 -93.72 -7.70 45.67
C VAL A 15 -92.85 -8.80 45.03
N ALA A 16 -93.44 -9.93 44.64
CA ALA A 16 -92.72 -11.00 43.95
C ALA A 16 -92.09 -10.53 42.63
N LEU A 17 -92.81 -9.73 41.83
CA LEU A 17 -92.29 -9.12 40.59
C LEU A 17 -91.10 -8.19 40.88
N VAL A 18 -91.17 -7.35 41.91
CA VAL A 18 -90.07 -6.44 42.28
C VAL A 18 -88.82 -7.22 42.69
N VAL A 19 -88.96 -8.32 43.45
CA VAL A 19 -87.83 -9.20 43.81
C VAL A 19 -87.18 -9.81 42.57
N VAL A 20 -87.98 -10.30 41.62
CA VAL A 20 -87.47 -10.87 40.35
C VAL A 20 -86.75 -9.81 39.52
N ILE A 21 -87.31 -8.60 39.39
CA ILE A 21 -86.69 -7.49 38.65
C ILE A 21 -85.33 -7.13 39.28
N LYS A 22 -85.25 -7.03 40.60
CA LYS A 22 -84.01 -6.70 41.31
C LYS A 22 -82.95 -7.79 41.16
N SER A 23 -83.35 -9.07 41.24
CA SER A 23 -82.47 -10.22 41.01
C SER A 23 -81.92 -10.22 39.58
N ARG A 24 -82.79 -10.02 38.57
CA ARG A 24 -82.36 -9.91 37.17
C ARG A 24 -81.43 -8.73 36.92
N LYS A 25 -81.68 -7.57 37.54
CA LYS A 25 -80.80 -6.40 37.43
C LYS A 25 -79.41 -6.71 37.98
N GLN A 26 -79.33 -7.39 39.12
CA GLN A 26 -78.04 -7.79 39.71
C GLN A 26 -77.27 -8.74 38.80
N GLU A 27 -77.93 -9.71 38.15
CA GLU A 27 -77.29 -10.60 37.18
C GLU A 27 -76.84 -9.85 35.92
N HIS A 28 -77.65 -8.92 35.40
CA HIS A 28 -77.24 -8.05 34.30
C HIS A 28 -76.01 -7.22 34.65
N ASP A 29 -75.94 -6.62 35.83
CA ASP A 29 -74.78 -5.85 36.28
C ASP A 29 -73.53 -6.73 36.41
N LYS A 30 -73.67 -8.00 36.84
CA LYS A 30 -72.56 -8.96 36.89
C LYS A 30 -72.07 -9.32 35.49
N VAL A 31 -72.98 -9.61 34.56
CA VAL A 31 -72.65 -9.97 33.17
C VAL A 31 -72.03 -8.78 32.46
N ASP A 32 -72.55 -7.56 32.62
CA ASP A 32 -71.99 -6.35 32.02
C ASP A 32 -70.57 -6.08 32.50
N LYS A 33 -70.29 -6.26 33.81
CA LYS A 33 -68.92 -6.18 34.33
C LYS A 33 -68.00 -7.21 33.68
N ARG A 34 -68.42 -8.48 33.59
CA ARG A 34 -67.63 -9.54 32.93
C ARG A 34 -67.36 -9.22 31.47
N ASN A 35 -68.37 -8.80 30.72
CA ASN A 35 -68.23 -8.40 29.33
C ASN A 35 -67.25 -7.23 29.17
N LYS A 36 -67.29 -6.24 30.06
CA LYS A 36 -66.33 -5.13 30.06
C LYS A 36 -64.90 -5.62 30.30
N PHE A 37 -64.69 -6.48 31.30
CA PHE A 37 -63.37 -7.08 31.56
C PHE A 37 -62.87 -7.92 30.39
N GLU A 38 -63.73 -8.75 29.79
CA GLU A 38 -63.38 -9.56 28.63
C GLU A 38 -63.07 -8.69 27.40
N SER A 39 -63.85 -7.64 27.16
CA SER A 39 -63.59 -6.71 26.06
C SER A 39 -62.27 -5.96 26.21
N MET A 40 -61.95 -5.51 27.43
CA MET A 40 -60.66 -4.87 27.73
C MET A 40 -59.51 -5.87 27.56
N LYS A 41 -59.67 -7.09 28.06
CA LYS A 41 -58.68 -8.15 27.91
C LYS A 41 -58.44 -8.47 26.44
N LEU A 42 -59.49 -8.60 25.64
CA LEU A 42 -59.37 -8.86 24.20
C LEU A 42 -58.63 -7.71 23.49
N ARG A 43 -58.94 -6.45 23.82
CA ARG A 43 -58.23 -5.30 23.26
C ARG A 43 -56.74 -5.32 23.61
N VAL A 44 -56.40 -5.45 24.89
CA VAL A 44 -55.01 -5.50 25.33
C VAL A 44 -54.25 -6.66 24.70
N THR A 45 -54.86 -7.85 24.63
CA THR A 45 -54.25 -8.99 23.95
C THR A 45 -54.02 -8.71 22.47
N ASN A 46 -54.99 -8.09 21.78
CA ASN A 46 -54.86 -7.75 20.37
C ASN A 46 -53.78 -6.69 20.12
N ASP A 47 -53.69 -5.68 20.99
CA ASP A 47 -52.65 -4.64 20.93
C ASP A 47 -51.26 -5.27 21.10
N VAL A 48 -51.07 -6.11 22.13
CA VAL A 48 -49.81 -6.81 22.39
C VAL A 48 -49.44 -7.75 21.23
N VAL A 49 -50.40 -8.49 20.67
CA VAL A 49 -50.15 -9.35 19.48
C VAL A 49 -49.76 -8.49 18.27
N GLY A 50 -50.38 -7.32 18.09
CA GLY A 50 -50.02 -6.38 17.04
C GLY A 50 -48.60 -5.85 17.19
N GLU A 51 -48.16 -5.54 18.41
CA GLU A 51 -46.77 -5.16 18.71
C GLU A 51 -45.80 -6.29 18.35
N TYR A 52 -46.06 -7.53 18.78
CA TYR A 52 -45.22 -8.68 18.42
C TYR A 52 -45.14 -8.92 16.91
N GLN A 53 -46.25 -8.74 16.18
CA GLN A 53 -46.23 -8.86 14.71
C GLN A 53 -45.40 -7.73 14.07
N THR A 54 -45.51 -6.52 14.59
CA THR A 54 -44.73 -5.37 14.12
C THR A 54 -43.24 -5.57 14.37
N GLU A 55 -42.87 -6.03 15.56
CA GLU A 55 -41.48 -6.38 15.91
C GLU A 55 -40.96 -7.50 15.01
N LYS A 56 -41.76 -8.55 14.75
CA LYS A 56 -41.38 -9.63 13.85
C LYS A 56 -41.08 -9.10 12.45
N ILE A 57 -41.94 -8.26 11.87
CA ILE A 57 -41.73 -7.66 10.54
C ILE A 57 -40.48 -6.78 10.54
N SER A 58 -40.29 -5.98 11.59
CA SER A 58 -39.09 -5.15 11.74
C SER A 58 -37.81 -6.01 11.77
N LEU A 59 -37.83 -7.11 12.53
CA LEU A 59 -36.69 -8.01 12.66
C LEU A 59 -36.42 -8.75 11.34
N GLU A 60 -37.45 -9.21 10.63
CA GLU A 60 -37.31 -9.81 9.30
C GLU A 60 -36.67 -8.83 8.30
N ASN A 61 -37.08 -7.56 8.30
CA ASN A 61 -36.47 -6.52 7.48
C ASN A 61 -34.99 -6.27 7.84
N HIS A 62 -34.66 -6.27 9.14
CA HIS A 62 -33.28 -6.14 9.59
C HIS A 62 -32.43 -7.34 9.17
N ILE A 63 -32.96 -8.56 9.24
CA ILE A 63 -32.29 -9.77 8.77
C ILE A 63 -32.06 -9.69 7.26
N GLU A 64 -33.06 -9.30 6.47
CA GLU A 64 -32.93 -9.16 5.02
C GLU A 64 -31.87 -8.11 4.65
N SER A 65 -31.86 -6.96 5.34
CA SER A 65 -30.84 -5.92 5.15
C SER A 65 -29.44 -6.43 5.48
N ALA A 66 -29.27 -7.10 6.63
CA ALA A 66 -28.00 -7.67 7.04
C ALA A 66 -27.49 -8.73 6.03
N GLN A 67 -28.38 -9.57 5.50
CA GLN A 67 -28.03 -10.55 4.47
C GLN A 67 -27.60 -9.90 3.15
N LYS A 68 -28.20 -8.76 2.77
CA LYS A 68 -27.77 -7.99 1.59
C LYS A 68 -26.38 -7.41 1.79
N GLU A 69 -26.12 -6.81 2.94
CA GLU A 69 -24.80 -6.30 3.30
C GLU A 69 -23.76 -7.42 3.33
N GLU A 70 -24.07 -8.57 3.93
CA GLU A 70 -23.18 -9.74 3.95
C GLU A 70 -22.80 -10.20 2.53
N LYS A 71 -23.78 -10.30 1.62
CA LYS A 71 -23.52 -10.67 0.21
C LYS A 71 -22.65 -9.66 -0.51
N MET A 72 -22.85 -8.37 -0.25
CA MET A 72 -22.00 -7.31 -0.81
C MET A 72 -20.56 -7.44 -0.29
N LEU A 73 -20.38 -7.54 1.03
CA LEU A 73 -19.07 -7.70 1.66
C LEU A 73 -18.35 -8.96 1.17
N ARG A 74 -19.08 -10.06 0.97
CA ARG A 74 -18.52 -11.30 0.44
C ARG A 74 -17.99 -11.11 -0.98
N THR A 75 -18.74 -10.43 -1.84
CA THR A 75 -18.32 -10.11 -3.21
C THR A 75 -17.09 -9.20 -3.22
N ASP A 76 -17.05 -8.21 -2.33
CA ASP A 76 -15.89 -7.33 -2.16
C ASP A 76 -14.65 -8.09 -1.66
N ALA A 77 -14.83 -9.02 -0.71
CA ALA A 77 -13.77 -9.87 -0.20
C ALA A 77 -13.17 -10.76 -1.31
N GLU A 78 -14.01 -11.38 -2.15
CA GLU A 78 -13.57 -12.17 -3.30
C GLU A 78 -12.79 -11.31 -4.31
N SER A 79 -13.25 -10.08 -4.59
CA SER A 79 -12.54 -9.12 -5.45
C SER A 79 -11.17 -8.73 -4.86
N CYS A 80 -11.12 -8.48 -3.55
CA CYS A 80 -9.88 -8.20 -2.84
C CYS A 80 -8.90 -9.38 -2.88
N GLU A 81 -9.38 -10.60 -2.68
CA GLU A 81 -8.56 -11.80 -2.77
C GLU A 81 -7.95 -11.96 -4.17
N GLN A 82 -8.73 -11.75 -5.24
CA GLN A 82 -8.21 -11.76 -6.60
C GLN A 82 -7.15 -10.68 -6.83
N LYS A 83 -7.32 -9.48 -6.29
CA LYS A 83 -6.31 -8.40 -6.37
C LYS A 83 -5.04 -8.79 -5.63
N VAL A 84 -5.14 -9.41 -4.46
CA VAL A 84 -3.99 -9.93 -3.70
C VAL A 84 -3.26 -10.99 -4.50
N LEU A 85 -3.96 -11.95 -5.11
CA LEU A 85 -3.35 -12.97 -5.96
C LEU A 85 -2.63 -12.37 -7.18
N LYS A 86 -3.23 -11.37 -7.84
CA LYS A 86 -2.57 -10.65 -8.94
C LYS A 86 -1.29 -9.96 -8.47
N LYS A 87 -1.37 -9.22 -7.35
CA LYS A 87 -0.21 -8.52 -6.78
C LYS A 87 0.88 -9.47 -6.32
N LYS A 88 0.53 -10.63 -5.77
CA LYS A 88 1.50 -11.68 -5.41
C LYS A 88 2.27 -12.15 -6.64
N LYS A 89 1.60 -12.42 -7.77
CA LYS A 89 2.25 -12.78 -9.03
C LYS A 89 3.17 -11.69 -9.56
N GLU A 90 2.75 -10.42 -9.47
CA GLU A 90 3.60 -9.27 -9.84
C GLU A 90 4.85 -9.18 -8.98
N VAL A 91 4.74 -9.42 -7.66
CA VAL A 91 5.88 -9.44 -6.74
C VAL A 91 6.83 -10.58 -7.06
N GLU A 92 6.32 -11.79 -7.30
CA GLU A 92 7.13 -12.95 -7.69
C GLU A 92 7.88 -12.70 -9.01
N ALA A 93 7.21 -12.10 -10.01
CA ALA A 93 7.83 -11.71 -11.28
C ALA A 93 8.92 -10.64 -11.09
N CYS A 94 8.65 -9.61 -10.27
CA CYS A 94 9.63 -8.58 -9.94
C CYS A 94 10.86 -9.17 -9.24
N GLN A 95 10.65 -10.08 -8.28
CA GLN A 95 11.73 -10.76 -7.58
C GLN A 95 12.57 -11.63 -8.52
N GLY A 96 11.95 -12.29 -9.50
CA GLY A 96 12.63 -13.02 -10.57
C GLY A 96 13.51 -12.09 -11.43
N ALA A 97 12.96 -10.93 -11.84
CA ALA A 97 13.71 -9.93 -12.59
C ALA A 97 14.91 -9.38 -11.80
N VAL A 98 14.74 -9.09 -10.51
CA VAL A 98 15.83 -8.65 -9.62
C VAL A 98 16.95 -9.69 -9.56
N LYS A 99 16.61 -10.98 -9.42
CA LYS A 99 17.62 -12.06 -9.44
C LYS A 99 18.35 -12.13 -10.77
N SER A 100 17.63 -11.99 -11.89
CA SER A 100 18.23 -11.99 -13.23
C SER A 100 19.21 -10.83 -13.41
N VAL A 101 18.79 -9.60 -13.06
CA VAL A 101 19.64 -8.41 -13.11
C VAL A 101 20.87 -8.58 -12.22
N LYS A 102 20.71 -9.09 -10.99
CA LYS A 102 21.82 -9.33 -10.07
C LYS A 102 22.85 -10.31 -10.65
N ASN A 103 22.39 -11.39 -11.27
CA ASN A 103 23.26 -12.37 -11.93
C ASN A 103 23.97 -11.75 -13.15
N GLY A 104 23.26 -10.93 -13.94
CA GLY A 104 23.83 -10.20 -15.07
C GLY A 104 24.92 -9.22 -14.64
N VAL A 105 24.69 -8.45 -13.58
CA VAL A 105 25.68 -7.54 -12.99
C VAL A 105 26.91 -8.30 -12.51
N ALA A 106 26.74 -9.39 -11.76
CA ALA A 106 27.86 -10.21 -11.31
C ALA A 106 28.67 -10.79 -12.49
N GLY A 107 27.99 -11.20 -13.57
CA GLY A 107 28.64 -11.65 -14.80
C GLY A 107 29.46 -10.55 -15.48
N LEU A 108 28.88 -9.36 -15.63
CA LEU A 108 29.56 -8.19 -16.22
C LEU A 108 30.75 -7.73 -15.36
N GLU A 109 30.63 -7.72 -14.04
CA GLU A 109 31.74 -7.43 -13.13
C GLU A 109 32.88 -8.44 -13.29
N GLY A 110 32.56 -9.73 -13.47
CA GLY A 110 33.55 -10.77 -13.76
C GLY A 110 34.27 -10.54 -15.09
N GLN A 111 33.54 -10.19 -16.15
CA GLN A 111 34.13 -9.86 -17.46
C GLN A 111 35.03 -8.62 -17.38
N LEU A 112 34.58 -7.58 -16.66
CA LEU A 112 35.34 -6.36 -16.46
C LEU A 112 36.67 -6.63 -15.74
N ARG A 113 36.66 -7.45 -14.68
CA ARG A 113 37.88 -7.88 -13.98
C ARG A 113 38.82 -8.66 -14.89
N ASN A 114 38.29 -9.57 -15.72
CA ASN A 114 39.10 -10.35 -16.66
C ASN A 114 39.76 -9.46 -17.73
N LEU A 115 38.99 -8.56 -18.34
CA LEU A 115 39.48 -7.59 -19.33
C LEU A 115 40.55 -6.69 -18.72
N HIS A 116 40.30 -6.13 -17.53
CA HIS A 116 41.28 -5.32 -16.81
C HIS A 116 42.59 -6.09 -16.57
N GLY A 117 42.50 -7.37 -16.19
CA GLY A 117 43.66 -8.24 -16.04
C GLY A 117 44.44 -8.46 -17.34
N LYS A 118 43.74 -8.67 -18.47
CA LYS A 118 44.35 -8.81 -19.80
C LYS A 118 45.03 -7.52 -20.26
N THR A 119 44.33 -6.38 -20.14
CA THR A 119 44.87 -5.06 -20.49
C THR A 119 46.11 -4.73 -19.66
N SER A 120 46.12 -5.07 -18.37
CA SER A 120 47.29 -4.85 -17.50
C SER A 120 48.49 -5.68 -17.97
N LYS A 121 48.29 -6.97 -18.28
CA LYS A 121 49.34 -7.85 -18.80
C LYS A 121 49.86 -7.40 -20.17
N GLU A 122 48.97 -7.02 -21.08
CA GLU A 122 49.38 -6.47 -22.38
C GLU A 122 50.19 -5.20 -22.20
N LYS A 123 49.74 -4.28 -21.33
CA LYS A 123 50.47 -3.05 -21.03
C LYS A 123 51.88 -3.34 -20.50
N GLU A 124 52.02 -4.27 -19.57
CA GLU A 124 53.34 -4.72 -19.07
C GLU A 124 54.19 -5.29 -20.21
N SER A 125 53.61 -6.11 -21.10
CA SER A 125 54.33 -6.66 -22.26
C SER A 125 54.77 -5.57 -23.26
N TRP A 126 53.95 -4.55 -23.48
CA TRP A 126 54.27 -3.42 -24.35
C TRP A 126 55.37 -2.55 -23.76
N ILE A 127 55.33 -2.29 -22.45
CA ILE A 127 56.39 -1.57 -21.73
C ILE A 127 57.71 -2.34 -21.84
N ALA A 128 57.71 -3.66 -21.61
CA ALA A 128 58.89 -4.49 -21.75
C ALA A 128 59.48 -4.46 -23.17
N LYS A 129 58.63 -4.51 -24.20
CA LYS A 129 59.06 -4.33 -25.61
C LYS A 129 59.64 -2.95 -25.87
N LEU A 130 59.02 -1.90 -25.31
CA LEU A 130 59.53 -0.53 -25.44
C LEU A 130 60.93 -0.40 -24.83
N GLU A 131 61.15 -1.00 -23.66
CA GLU A 131 62.45 -1.04 -23.02
C GLU A 131 63.47 -1.87 -23.80
N SER A 132 63.08 -3.01 -24.37
CA SER A 132 63.97 -3.84 -25.19
C SER A 132 64.36 -3.14 -26.50
N LEU A 133 63.40 -2.54 -27.22
CA LEU A 133 63.69 -1.75 -28.42
C LEU A 133 64.58 -0.55 -28.07
N LYS A 134 64.37 0.11 -26.93
CA LYS A 134 65.23 1.21 -26.48
C LYS A 134 66.66 0.74 -26.24
N LYS A 135 66.88 -0.47 -25.71
CA LYS A 135 68.21 -1.07 -25.56
C LYS A 135 68.85 -1.40 -26.91
N GLU A 136 68.12 -2.04 -27.82
CA GLU A 136 68.59 -2.30 -29.19
C GLU A 136 68.97 -1.00 -29.92
N LEU A 137 68.22 0.08 -29.72
CA LEU A 137 68.53 1.38 -30.32
C LEU A 137 69.77 2.05 -29.70
N GLN A 138 70.09 1.74 -28.45
CA GLN A 138 71.30 2.22 -27.77
C GLN A 138 72.52 1.36 -28.11
N GLU A 139 72.33 0.11 -28.53
CA GLU A 139 73.41 -0.72 -29.06
C GLU A 139 73.79 -0.25 -30.48
N PRO A 140 75.08 0.03 -30.76
CA PRO A 140 75.50 0.44 -32.09
C PRO A 140 75.22 -0.70 -33.08
N SER A 141 74.38 -0.42 -34.10
CA SER A 141 74.03 -1.44 -35.08
C SER A 141 75.29 -2.02 -35.74
N ALA A 142 75.27 -3.30 -36.11
CA ALA A 142 76.39 -3.93 -36.83
C ALA A 142 76.77 -3.17 -38.11
N VAL A 143 75.82 -2.43 -38.70
CA VAL A 143 76.06 -1.53 -39.86
C VAL A 143 76.90 -0.31 -39.47
N CYS A 144 76.78 0.18 -38.23
CA CYS A 144 77.61 1.24 -37.67
C CYS A 144 79.08 0.82 -37.50
N ALA A 145 79.37 -0.47 -37.38
CA ALA A 145 80.73 -1.00 -37.33
C ALA A 145 81.44 -0.99 -38.71
N PHE A 146 80.69 -0.92 -39.82
CA PHE A 146 81.25 -0.82 -41.18
C PHE A 146 81.46 0.63 -41.65
N LEU A 147 81.01 1.62 -40.88
CA LEU A 147 81.22 3.03 -41.20
C LEU A 147 82.64 3.45 -40.82
N LYS A 148 83.45 3.77 -41.84
CA LYS A 148 84.80 4.33 -41.69
C LYS A 148 84.72 5.60 -40.83
N LYS A 149 85.54 5.65 -39.75
CA LYS A 149 85.68 6.82 -38.87
C LYS A 149 85.99 8.07 -39.72
N GLY A 150 85.02 8.96 -39.91
CA GLY A 150 85.17 10.20 -40.69
C GLY A 150 84.00 10.61 -41.59
N ALA A 151 83.01 9.73 -41.85
CA ALA A 151 81.79 10.13 -42.58
C ALA A 151 80.83 10.92 -41.66
N HIS A 152 80.91 12.25 -41.70
CA HIS A 152 80.19 13.17 -40.80
C HIS A 152 78.66 13.04 -40.81
N SER A 153 78.06 12.59 -41.92
CA SER A 153 76.61 12.42 -42.05
C SER A 153 76.11 11.07 -41.51
N ALA A 154 76.90 10.01 -41.66
CA ALA A 154 76.53 8.67 -41.18
C ALA A 154 76.86 8.45 -39.69
N SER A 155 77.83 9.18 -39.15
CA SER A 155 78.20 9.09 -37.72
C SER A 155 77.11 9.65 -36.78
N LYS A 156 76.26 10.58 -37.26
CA LYS A 156 75.12 11.13 -36.51
C LYS A 156 73.96 10.14 -36.33
N LEU A 157 73.87 9.12 -37.19
CA LEU A 157 72.79 8.11 -37.17
C LEU A 157 73.13 6.89 -36.30
N CYS A 158 74.40 6.76 -35.90
CA CYS A 158 74.97 5.57 -35.29
C CYS A 158 75.43 5.75 -33.83
N ASN A 159 74.97 6.82 -33.18
CA ASN A 159 75.20 7.12 -31.76
C ASN A 159 76.68 7.06 -31.31
N ASN A 160 77.64 7.30 -32.21
CA ASN A 160 79.06 7.45 -31.89
C ASN A 160 79.42 8.90 -31.50
N GLN A 161 78.50 9.60 -30.83
CA GLN A 161 78.78 10.91 -30.28
C GLN A 161 79.10 10.75 -28.80
N PRO A 162 80.26 11.24 -28.31
CA PRO A 162 80.60 11.13 -26.91
C PRO A 162 79.53 11.79 -26.06
N GLU A 163 79.10 11.10 -25.00
CA GLU A 163 78.20 11.63 -23.98
C GLU A 163 78.78 12.96 -23.44
N ALA A 164 78.14 14.06 -23.80
CA ALA A 164 78.19 15.26 -23.00
C ALA A 164 77.12 15.12 -21.91
N LYS A 165 77.56 14.86 -20.68
CA LYS A 165 76.78 15.15 -19.47
C LYS A 165 76.37 16.63 -19.49
N GLY A 166 75.10 16.92 -19.24
CA GLY A 166 74.63 18.29 -19.05
C GLY A 166 73.11 18.43 -18.98
N GLU A 167 72.59 18.29 -17.76
CA GLU A 167 71.43 18.99 -17.18
C GLU A 167 70.06 19.03 -17.88
N VAL A 168 69.09 18.40 -17.22
CA VAL A 168 67.71 18.89 -17.10
C VAL A 168 67.76 20.28 -16.47
N PRO A 169 67.09 21.31 -17.02
CA PRO A 169 65.81 21.69 -16.43
C PRO A 169 64.74 22.04 -17.46
N SER A 170 63.61 21.35 -17.33
CA SER A 170 62.32 21.97 -17.64
C SER A 170 62.06 23.02 -16.56
N THR A 171 62.13 24.33 -16.89
CA THR A 171 61.23 25.35 -16.31
C THR A 171 61.40 26.73 -16.97
N LYS A 172 60.38 27.15 -17.71
CA LYS A 172 59.86 28.53 -17.67
C LYS A 172 58.36 28.46 -17.39
N GLN A 173 58.03 28.51 -16.11
CA GLN A 173 56.83 29.18 -15.56
C GLN A 173 56.83 30.68 -15.98
N PRO A 174 55.78 31.51 -15.76
CA PRO A 174 54.53 31.30 -15.01
C PRO A 174 53.26 31.96 -15.62
N LYS A 175 52.13 31.77 -14.92
CA LYS A 175 51.24 32.84 -14.38
C LYS A 175 49.82 32.93 -14.96
N ALA A 176 48.86 32.85 -14.01
CA ALA A 176 47.53 33.44 -14.00
C ALA A 176 46.54 32.89 -15.06
N GLU A 177 45.25 32.72 -14.79
CA GLU A 177 44.37 33.53 -13.97
C GLU A 177 43.09 32.72 -13.66
N ASP A 178 42.52 32.97 -12.49
CA ASP A 178 41.10 32.80 -12.23
C ASP A 178 40.26 33.35 -13.39
N SER A 179 39.27 32.60 -13.85
CA SER A 179 37.99 33.15 -14.29
C SER A 179 36.93 32.06 -14.35
N LEU A 180 36.17 32.06 -13.27
CA LEU A 180 34.79 31.62 -13.12
C LEU A 180 33.90 31.70 -14.37
N ALA A 181 32.85 30.86 -14.28
CA ALA A 181 31.52 30.94 -14.91
C ALA A 181 31.36 30.05 -16.17
N GLN A 182 30.38 29.15 -16.28
CA GLN A 182 29.03 29.15 -15.72
C GLN A 182 28.51 27.72 -15.45
N LYS A 183 27.86 27.57 -14.29
CA LYS A 183 26.85 26.56 -13.97
C LYS A 183 25.57 26.89 -14.76
N PRO A 184 24.82 25.90 -15.25
CA PRO A 184 23.43 25.81 -14.80
C PRO A 184 23.04 24.33 -14.59
N LYS A 185 22.16 23.93 -13.70
CA LYS A 185 21.33 24.57 -12.67
C LYS A 185 20.87 23.35 -11.85
N ALA A 186 21.16 23.33 -10.56
CA ALA A 186 20.49 22.42 -9.66
C ALA A 186 19.09 23.00 -9.43
N GLU A 187 18.08 22.38 -10.02
CA GLU A 187 16.68 22.64 -9.70
C GLU A 187 16.19 21.57 -8.71
N ASN A 188 15.67 22.09 -7.60
CA ASN A 188 15.03 21.48 -6.44
C ASN A 188 13.96 20.42 -6.83
N PRO A 189 13.51 19.50 -5.95
CA PRO A 189 12.62 19.95 -4.86
C PRO A 189 12.69 19.20 -3.52
N LYS A 190 12.74 20.01 -2.46
CA LYS A 190 11.91 19.97 -1.24
C LYS A 190 11.97 18.72 -0.36
N ALA A 191 12.75 18.85 0.71
CA ALA A 191 12.38 18.33 2.02
C ALA A 191 11.06 18.99 2.49
N GLN A 192 9.97 18.24 2.51
CA GLN A 192 8.75 18.60 3.23
C GLN A 192 8.85 18.15 4.70
N LYS A 193 8.84 19.13 5.60
CA LYS A 193 8.53 18.96 7.02
C LYS A 193 7.15 18.29 7.18
N PRO A 194 6.97 17.27 8.04
CA PRO A 194 5.64 16.86 8.44
C PRO A 194 5.07 17.90 9.41
N LYS A 195 4.09 18.68 8.94
CA LYS A 195 3.22 19.44 9.84
C LYS A 195 2.16 18.48 10.39
N ALA A 196 2.30 18.17 11.68
CA ALA A 196 1.22 17.66 12.50
C ALA A 196 0.00 18.61 12.42
N LYS A 197 -1.17 18.05 12.12
CA LYS A 197 -2.47 18.66 12.46
C LYS A 197 -3.26 17.65 13.28
N ALA A 198 -3.54 18.06 14.51
CA ALA A 198 -4.39 17.40 15.48
C ALA A 198 -5.85 17.26 14.99
N PRO A 199 -6.60 16.28 15.54
CA PRO A 199 -8.02 16.08 15.23
C PRO A 199 -8.86 17.17 15.91
N LYS A 200 -9.70 17.88 15.16
CA LYS A 200 -10.76 18.72 15.73
C LYS A 200 -12.07 17.94 15.82
N ARG A 201 -12.35 17.59 17.07
CA ARG A 201 -13.63 17.37 17.77
C ARG A 201 -14.93 17.60 17.02
N ILE A 202 -15.79 16.61 17.24
CA ILE A 202 -17.26 16.60 17.26
C ILE A 202 -17.79 17.71 18.20
N ALA A 203 -18.80 18.46 17.73
CA ALA A 203 -19.80 19.19 18.52
C ALA A 203 -21.05 19.28 17.60
N LYS A 204 -22.10 18.48 17.79
CA LYS A 204 -23.28 18.77 18.64
C LYS A 204 -23.70 20.24 18.62
N GLY A 205 -24.81 20.49 17.93
CA GLY A 205 -25.62 21.69 17.85
C GLY A 205 -26.82 21.32 17.00
#